data_AF-A0A7Y0SJ03-F1
#
_entry.id   AF-A0A7Y0SJ03-F1
#
_cell.length_a   1.000
_cell.length_b   1.000
_cell.length_c   1.000
_cell.angle_alpha   90.00
_cell.angle_beta   90.00
_cell.angle_gamma   90.00
#
_symmetry.space_group_name_H-M   'P 1'
#
loop_
_entity.id
_entity.type
_entity.pdbx_description
1 polymer ?
#
loop_
_entity_poly.entity_id
_entity_poly.type
_entity_poly.pdbx_seq_one_letter_code
_entity_poly.pdbx_strand_id
1 'polypeptide(L)'
;MDMYLPAVPFMPNALGTTASTIQLTLTTYLVMIGAGQLLFGPLSDRLGRRPVLLGGGLAYVVASMGLALTSSAEVFLGLRIL
;
A
#
# COMPACT_ATOMS: atom_id res chain seq x y z
N MET A 1 9.89 -2.41 -0.58
CA MET A 1 9.82 -3.89 -0.49
C MET A 1 10.95 -4.44 0.35
N ASP A 2 12.16 -3.91 0.22
CA ASP A 2 13.35 -4.38 0.96
C ASP A 2 13.21 -4.26 2.48
N MET A 3 12.56 -3.19 2.96
CA MET A 3 12.23 -3.03 4.39
C MET A 3 11.09 -3.94 4.85
N TYR A 4 10.26 -4.46 3.93
CA TYR A 4 9.05 -5.20 4.28
C TYR A 4 9.32 -6.68 4.56
N LEU A 5 10.08 -7.35 3.69
CA LEU A 5 10.38 -8.77 3.81
C LEU A 5 10.90 -9.21 5.19
N PRO A 6 11.88 -8.53 5.83
CA PRO A 6 12.37 -8.95 7.14
C PRO A 6 11.33 -8.80 8.25
N ALA A 7 10.31 -7.95 8.07
CA ALA A 7 9.26 -7.74 9.06
C ALA A 7 8.13 -8.78 8.96
N VAL A 8 7.90 -9.37 7.77
CA VAL A 8 6.79 -10.32 7.50
C VAL A 8 6.63 -11.42 8.55
N PRO A 9 7.69 -12.09 9.06
CA PRO A 9 7.54 -13.16 10.05
C PRO A 9 6.92 -12.70 11.38
N PHE A 10 7.05 -11.41 11.73
CA PHE A 10 6.59 -10.84 12.99
C PHE A 10 5.17 -10.25 12.91
N MET A 11 4.70 -9.94 11.70
CA MET A 11 3.43 -9.25 11.47
C MET A 11 2.17 -10.04 11.89
N PRO A 12 2.08 -11.37 11.72
CA PRO A 12 0.91 -12.12 12.16
C PRO A 12 0.62 -11.93 13.65
N ASN A 13 1.66 -11.95 14.49
CA ASN A 13 1.55 -11.72 15.92
C ASN A 13 1.20 -10.25 16.23
N ALA A 14 1.84 -9.29 15.54
CA ALA A 14 1.62 -7.86 15.78
C ALA A 14 0.21 -7.38 15.39
N LEU A 15 -0.40 -7.99 14.37
CA LEU A 15 -1.72 -7.62 13.85
C LEU A 15 -2.83 -8.58 14.27
N GLY A 16 -2.52 -9.59 15.10
CA GLY A 16 -3.48 -10.61 15.55
C GLY A 16 -4.13 -11.36 14.38
N THR A 17 -3.34 -11.73 13.38
CA THR A 17 -3.83 -12.29 12.11
C THR A 17 -3.01 -13.50 11.66
N THR A 18 -3.35 -14.06 10.50
CA THR A 18 -2.69 -15.24 9.94
C THR A 18 -1.62 -14.86 8.91
N ALA A 19 -0.67 -15.76 8.66
CA ALA A 19 0.32 -15.59 7.60
C ALA A 19 -0.34 -15.44 6.20
N SER A 20 -1.48 -16.09 5.97
CA SER A 20 -2.23 -15.96 4.71
C SER A 20 -2.74 -14.53 4.50
N THR A 21 -3.21 -13.86 5.55
CA THR A 21 -3.63 -12.45 5.48
C THR A 21 -2.45 -11.54 5.18
N ILE A 22 -1.30 -11.77 5.81
CA ILE A 22 -0.08 -11.00 5.51
C ILE A 22 0.37 -11.22 4.05
N GLN A 23 0.31 -12.45 3.54
CA GLN A 23 0.61 -12.70 2.12
C GLN A 23 -0.37 -11.99 1.19
N LEU A 24 -1.67 -11.96 1.53
CA LEU A 24 -2.68 -11.22 0.77
C LEU A 24 -2.33 -9.73 0.68
N THR A 25 -1.82 -9.11 1.75
CA THR A 25 -1.36 -7.71 1.68
C THR A 25 -0.25 -7.50 0.64
N LEU A 26 0.63 -8.49 0.48
CA LEU A 26 1.73 -8.44 -0.47
C LEU A 26 1.22 -8.57 -1.90
N THR A 27 0.35 -9.57 -2.13
CA THR A 27 -0.27 -9.83 -3.43
C THR A 27 -1.09 -8.62 -3.89
N THR A 28 -1.95 -8.10 -3.02
CA THR A 28 -2.77 -6.93 -3.32
C THR A 28 -1.92 -5.71 -3.66
N TYR A 29 -0.86 -5.44 -2.89
CA TYR A 29 0.06 -4.32 -3.17
C TYR A 29 0.73 -4.46 -4.55
N LEU A 30 1.17 -5.66 -4.94
CA LEU A 30 1.75 -5.91 -6.26
C LEU A 30 0.74 -5.71 -7.39
N VAL A 31 -0.49 -6.20 -7.21
CA VAL A 31 -1.58 -5.99 -8.17
C VAL A 31 -1.88 -4.50 -8.34
N MET A 32 -1.94 -3.75 -7.24
CA MET A 32 -2.21 -2.31 -7.27
C MET A 32 -1.08 -1.52 -7.91
N ILE A 33 0.19 -1.91 -7.73
CA ILE A 33 1.30 -1.30 -8.49
C ILE A 33 1.09 -1.51 -9.98
N GLY A 34 0.80 -2.74 -10.41
CA GLY A 34 0.59 -3.05 -11.83
C GLY A 34 -0.58 -2.28 -12.43
N ALA A 35 -1.73 -2.27 -11.75
CA ALA A 35 -2.91 -1.50 -12.16
C ALA A 35 -2.62 0.01 -12.16
N GLY A 36 -1.93 0.50 -11.13
CA GLY A 36 -1.53 1.89 -11.00
C GLY A 36 -0.66 2.36 -12.15
N GLN A 37 0.31 1.57 -12.61
CA GLN A 37 1.15 1.94 -13.76
C GLN A 37 0.33 2.19 -15.04
N LEU A 38 -0.71 1.40 -15.28
CA LEU A 38 -1.61 1.57 -16.43
C LEU A 38 -2.49 2.82 -16.31
N LEU A 39 -2.91 3.17 -15.09
CA LEU A 39 -3.81 4.30 -14.84
C LEU A 39 -3.07 5.63 -14.74
N PHE A 40 -1.95 5.66 -14.01
CA PHE A 40 -1.21 6.89 -13.72
C PHE A 40 -0.45 7.43 -14.93
N GLY A 41 -0.12 6.61 -15.93
CA GLY A 41 0.48 7.07 -17.19
C GLY A 41 -0.44 8.04 -17.94
N PRO A 42 -1.61 7.59 -18.44
CA PRO A 42 -2.58 8.45 -19.12
C PRO A 42 -3.06 9.62 -18.26
N LEU A 43 -3.21 9.41 -16.94
CA LEU A 43 -3.61 10.47 -16.02
C LEU A 43 -2.55 11.58 -15.92
N SER A 44 -1.27 11.19 -15.83
CA SER A 44 -0.13 12.10 -15.82
C SER A 44 0.00 12.87 -17.13
N ASP A 45 -0.31 12.24 -18.26
CA ASP A 45 -0.26 12.89 -19.57
C ASP A 45 -1.38 13.93 -19.75
N ARG A 46 -2.56 13.69 -19.15
CA ARG A 46 -3.73 14.60 -19.24
C ARG A 46 -3.70 15.75 -18.24
N LEU A 47 -3.36 15.47 -16.99
CA LEU A 47 -3.38 16.47 -15.90
C LEU A 47 -2.01 17.16 -15.71
N GLY A 48 -0.97 16.65 -16.36
CA GLY A 48 0.40 17.06 -16.14
C GLY A 48 1.05 16.31 -14.97
N ARG A 49 2.38 16.16 -15.06
CA ARG A 49 3.17 15.33 -14.13
C ARG A 49 3.14 15.84 -12.68
N ARG A 50 3.23 17.16 -12.47
CA ARG A 50 3.35 17.77 -11.13
C ARG A 50 2.14 17.50 -10.21
N PRO A 51 0.88 17.79 -10.61
CA PRO A 51 -0.27 17.53 -9.75
C PRO A 51 -0.46 16.03 -9.47
N VAL A 52 -0.17 15.15 -10.44
CA VAL A 52 -0.26 13.70 -10.25
C VAL A 52 0.79 13.20 -9.25
N LEU A 53 2.04 13.66 -9.34
CA LEU A 53 3.09 13.31 -8.39
C LEU A 53 2.78 13.80 -6.97
N LEU A 54 2.32 15.04 -6.82
CA LEU A 54 1.97 15.58 -5.51
C LEU A 54 0.74 14.90 -4.91
N GLY A 55 -0.29 14.63 -5.72
CA GLY A 55 -1.49 13.91 -5.28
C GLY A 55 -1.18 12.49 -4.83
N GLY A 56 -0.42 11.74 -5.63
CA GLY A 56 0.02 10.39 -5.26
C GLY A 56 0.93 10.38 -4.03
N GLY A 57 1.85 11.35 -3.92
CA GLY A 57 2.68 11.50 -2.73
C GLY A 57 1.87 11.78 -1.46
N LEU A 58 0.85 12.65 -1.56
CA LEU A 58 -0.02 12.97 -0.43
C LEU A 58 -0.88 11.76 -0.01
N ALA A 59 -1.41 11.00 -0.98
CA ALA A 59 -2.10 9.74 -0.72
C ALA A 59 -1.17 8.72 -0.02
N TYR A 60 0.08 8.58 -0.49
CA TYR A 60 1.07 7.70 0.12
C TYR A 60 1.40 8.08 1.58
N VAL A 61 1.53 9.37 1.87
CA VAL A 61 1.76 9.86 3.25
C VAL A 61 0.57 9.51 4.15
N VAL A 62 -0.65 9.78 3.70
CA VAL A 62 -1.87 9.47 4.46
C VAL A 62 -2.00 7.96 4.70
N ALA A 63 -1.77 7.13 3.68
CA ALA A 63 -1.76 5.68 3.79
C ALA A 63 -0.72 5.21 4.83
N SER A 64 0.50 5.74 4.75
CA SER A 64 1.60 5.38 5.64
C SER A 64 1.32 5.75 7.10
N MET A 65 0.73 6.93 7.33
CA MET A 65 0.30 7.33 8.68
C MET A 65 -0.79 6.41 9.21
N GLY A 66 -1.80 6.07 8.39
CA GLY A 66 -2.83 5.12 8.77
C GLY A 66 -2.26 3.74 9.12
N LEU A 67 -1.31 3.25 8.33
CA LEU A 67 -0.64 1.97 8.55
C LEU A 67 0.16 1.95 9.85
N ALA A 68 0.79 3.08 10.21
CA ALA A 68 1.53 3.21 11.45
C ALA A 68 0.64 3.24 12.71
N LEU A 69 -0.62 3.68 12.56
CA LEU A 69 -1.56 3.85 13.68
C LEU A 69 -2.52 2.66 13.85
N THR A 70 -2.64 1.78 12.87
CA THR A 70 -3.57 0.65 12.92
C THR A 70 -2.96 -0.59 13.59
N SER A 71 -3.78 -1.31 14.35
CA SER A 71 -3.48 -2.66 14.85
C SER A 71 -4.47 -3.72 14.35
N SER A 72 -5.42 -3.33 13.48
CA SER A 72 -6.37 -4.25 12.86
C SER A 72 -5.87 -4.70 11.50
N ALA A 73 -5.81 -6.01 11.29
CA ALA A 73 -5.36 -6.61 10.04
C ALA A 73 -6.25 -6.24 8.83
N GLU A 74 -7.56 -6.08 9.03
CA GLU A 74 -8.49 -5.69 7.96
C GLU A 74 -8.25 -4.26 7.51
N VAL A 75 -8.11 -3.33 8.47
CA VAL A 75 -7.78 -1.93 8.20
C VAL A 75 -6.41 -1.83 7.56
N PHE A 76 -5.44 -2.60 8.04
CA PHE A 76 -4.11 -2.67 7.47
C PHE A 76 -4.13 -3.16 6.02
N LEU A 77 -4.91 -4.19 5.69
CA LEU A 77 -5.10 -4.68 4.33
C LEU A 77 -5.78 -3.63 3.45
N GLY A 78 -6.82 -2.95 3.94
CA GLY A 78 -7.51 -1.89 3.20
C GLY A 78 -6.56 -0.73 2.85
N LEU A 79 -5.75 -0.30 3.82
CA LEU A 79 -4.76 0.76 3.62
C LEU A 79 -3.63 0.39 2.65
N ARG A 80 -3.39 -0.91 2.40
CA ARG A 80 -2.41 -1.38 1.41
C ARG A 80 -2.84 -1.19 -0.04
N ILE A 81 -4.12 -0.91 -0.26
CA ILE A 81 -4.67 -0.63 -1.59
C ILE A 81 -4.46 0.85 -1.98
N LEU A 82 -4.31 1.72 -0.98
CA LEU A 82 -4.10 3.16 -1.13
C LEU A 82 -2.63 3.49 -1.36
#